data_AF-A0A0C2GWZ5-F1
#
_entry.id   AF-A0A0C2GWZ5-F1
#
_cell.length_a   1.000
_cell.length_b   1.000
_cell.length_c   1.000
_cell.angle_alpha   90.00
_cell.angle_beta   90.00
_cell.angle_gamma   90.00
#
_symmetry.space_group_name_H-M   'P 1'
#
loop_
_entity.id
_entity.type
_entity.pdbx_description
1 polymer ?
#
loop_
_entity_poly.entity_id
_entity_poly.type
_entity_poly.pdbx_seq_one_letter_code
_entity_poly.pdbx_strand_id
1 'polypeptide(L)'
;MCVTVSTRRPSPNALVVCAMDSRESGPHLMNAAKAGAALMGVPFECHGLLTTPQLHYIVKCKNDSSHGEAREIGYYVRISDAFKELLKVQGEPKESSYSREIILDCANGVGAEKMRMMCRFLPEDALNIQFRNEYGVLNYKKAYGKWGGVTDVVTERIRKCQIH
;
A
#
# COMPACT_ATOMS: atom_id res chain seq x y z
N MET A 1 36.69 -7.96 -21.74
CA MET A 1 37.15 -7.51 -20.40
C MET A 1 36.33 -8.24 -19.35
N CYS A 2 36.96 -9.05 -18.51
CA CYS A 2 36.32 -9.65 -17.34
C CYS A 2 36.53 -8.69 -16.17
N VAL A 3 35.46 -8.03 -15.70
CA VAL A 3 35.54 -7.13 -14.53
C VAL A 3 35.49 -8.02 -13.29
N THR A 4 36.62 -8.13 -12.59
CA THR A 4 36.68 -8.81 -11.29
C THR A 4 36.09 -7.88 -10.23
N VAL A 5 34.86 -8.15 -9.80
CA VAL A 5 34.25 -7.47 -8.66
C VAL A 5 34.90 -8.02 -7.39
N SER A 6 35.74 -7.22 -6.74
CA SER A 6 36.29 -7.54 -5.42
C SER A 6 35.19 -7.42 -4.37
N THR A 7 34.45 -8.50 -4.11
CA THR A 7 33.37 -8.52 -3.13
C THR A 7 33.95 -8.47 -1.71
N ARG A 8 33.81 -7.33 -1.03
CA ARG A 8 34.00 -7.27 0.44
C ARG A 8 32.99 -8.23 1.07
N ARG A 9 33.39 -9.01 2.08
CA ARG A 9 32.45 -9.89 2.80
C ARG A 9 31.26 -9.04 3.30
N PRO A 10 30.02 -9.42 2.98
CA PRO A 10 28.86 -8.70 3.48
C PRO A 10 28.80 -8.78 5.00
N SER A 11 28.15 -7.79 5.62
CA SER A 11 27.85 -7.83 7.05
C SER A 11 27.13 -9.15 7.39
N PRO A 12 27.41 -9.79 8.53
CA PRO A 12 26.76 -11.04 8.91
C PRO A 12 25.22 -10.93 8.97
N ASN A 13 24.68 -9.72 9.09
CA ASN A 13 23.24 -9.44 9.13
C ASN A 13 22.72 -8.75 7.86
N ALA A 14 23.47 -8.79 6.75
CA ALA A 14 23.00 -8.20 5.49
C ALA A 14 21.85 -9.03 4.90
N LEU A 15 20.75 -8.35 4.56
CA LEU A 15 19.59 -8.93 3.89
C LEU A 15 19.01 -7.87 2.94
N VAL A 16 18.77 -8.24 1.68
CA VAL A 16 18.03 -7.41 0.73
C VAL A 16 16.59 -7.90 0.68
N VAL A 17 15.65 -6.99 0.92
CA VAL A 17 14.21 -7.24 0.85
C VAL A 17 13.65 -6.46 -0.33
N CYS A 18 12.89 -7.11 -1.20
CA CYS A 18 12.38 -6.49 -2.42
C CYS A 18 10.92 -6.88 -2.70
N ALA A 19 10.21 -5.98 -3.36
CA ALA A 19 8.87 -6.18 -3.91
C ALA A 19 8.71 -5.29 -5.15
N MET A 20 7.62 -5.47 -5.89
CA MET A 20 7.34 -4.74 -7.13
C MET A 20 5.88 -4.30 -7.20
N ASP A 21 5.61 -3.29 -8.03
CA ASP A 21 4.25 -2.93 -8.44
C ASP A 21 3.77 -3.82 -9.59
N SER A 22 2.59 -3.51 -10.15
CA SER A 22 1.94 -4.29 -11.21
C SER A 22 2.49 -4.02 -12.62
N ARG A 23 3.64 -3.37 -12.77
CA ARG A 23 4.25 -3.13 -14.09
C ARG A 23 4.76 -4.42 -14.71
N GLU A 24 4.61 -4.54 -16.03
CA GLU A 24 5.08 -5.69 -16.82
C GLU A 24 6.59 -5.93 -16.70
N SER A 25 7.40 -4.87 -16.57
CA SER A 25 8.85 -4.98 -16.37
C SER A 25 9.26 -5.49 -14.99
N GLY A 26 8.34 -5.57 -14.03
CA GLY A 26 8.60 -5.90 -12.63
C GLY A 26 9.37 -7.22 -12.44
N PRO A 27 8.89 -8.36 -12.99
CA PRO A 27 9.58 -9.65 -12.86
C PRO A 27 11.01 -9.64 -13.40
N HIS A 28 11.26 -8.94 -14.51
CA HIS A 28 12.60 -8.85 -15.09
C HIS A 28 13.55 -8.06 -14.18
N LEU A 29 13.12 -6.91 -13.67
CA LEU A 29 13.91 -6.09 -12.76
C LEU A 29 14.14 -6.77 -11.40
N MET A 30 13.15 -7.54 -10.92
CA MET A 30 13.29 -8.34 -9.70
C MET A 30 14.39 -9.41 -9.84
N ASN A 31 14.45 -10.09 -10.98
CA ASN A 31 15.50 -11.07 -11.27
C ASN A 31 16.87 -10.41 -11.37
N ALA A 32 16.96 -9.23 -11.99
CA ALA A 32 18.20 -8.46 -12.03
C ALA A 32 18.68 -8.06 -10.62
N ALA A 33 17.78 -7.57 -9.76
CA ALA A 33 18.09 -7.25 -8.36
C ALA A 33 18.56 -8.47 -7.56
N LYS A 34 17.89 -9.62 -7.74
CA LYS A 34 18.28 -10.89 -7.12
C LYS A 34 19.68 -11.35 -7.57
N ALA A 35 20.00 -11.23 -8.86
CA ALA A 35 21.32 -11.55 -9.38
C ALA A 35 22.41 -10.64 -8.80
N GLY A 36 22.11 -9.33 -8.67
CA GLY A 36 23.00 -8.37 -8.02
C GLY A 36 23.29 -8.72 -6.55
N ALA A 37 22.26 -9.07 -5.78
CA ALA A 37 22.43 -9.49 -4.38
C ALA A 37 23.26 -10.79 -4.27
N ALA A 38 23.02 -11.76 -5.15
CA ALA A 38 23.78 -13.00 -5.22
C ALA A 38 25.26 -12.78 -5.53
N LEU A 39 25.58 -11.87 -6.46
CA LEU A 39 26.97 -11.49 -6.77
C LEU A 39 27.69 -10.92 -5.54
N MET A 40 26.96 -10.22 -4.67
CA MET A 40 27.50 -9.63 -3.44
C MET A 40 27.51 -10.61 -2.25
N GLY A 41 27.04 -11.84 -2.43
CA GLY A 41 26.92 -12.83 -1.36
C GLY A 41 25.87 -12.46 -0.30
N VAL A 42 24.87 -11.64 -0.64
CA VAL A 42 23.83 -11.17 0.28
C VAL A 42 22.53 -11.96 0.06
N PRO A 43 21.90 -12.51 1.11
CA PRO A 43 20.56 -13.09 1.02
C PRO A 43 19.53 -12.12 0.43
N PHE A 44 18.63 -12.66 -0.40
CA PHE A 44 17.58 -11.88 -1.08
C PHE A 44 16.21 -12.47 -0.76
N GLU A 45 15.31 -11.64 -0.25
CA GLU A 45 13.93 -11.98 0.07
C GLU A 45 12.97 -11.20 -0.83
N CYS A 46 12.16 -11.91 -1.60
CA CYS A 46 11.19 -11.34 -2.52
C CYS A 46 9.77 -11.51 -1.97
N HIS A 47 9.02 -10.42 -1.89
CA HIS A 47 7.60 -10.43 -1.49
C HIS A 47 6.63 -10.28 -2.68
N GLY A 48 7.12 -10.31 -3.91
CA GLY A 48 6.27 -10.20 -5.11
C GLY A 48 5.55 -8.85 -5.20
N LEU A 49 4.25 -8.88 -5.45
CA LEU A 49 3.41 -7.69 -5.61
C LEU A 49 3.07 -7.07 -4.25
N LEU A 50 3.55 -5.85 -4.01
CA LEU A 50 3.21 -5.03 -2.85
C LEU A 50 3.02 -3.58 -3.25
N THR A 51 2.26 -2.83 -2.46
CA THR A 51 2.38 -1.38 -2.47
C THR A 51 3.73 -0.94 -1.88
N THR A 52 4.22 0.24 -2.26
CA THR A 52 5.44 0.80 -1.67
C THR A 52 5.38 0.92 -0.13
N PRO A 53 4.26 1.39 0.48
CA PRO A 53 4.13 1.41 1.94
C PRO A 53 4.22 0.04 2.60
N GLN A 54 3.67 -1.02 1.98
CA GLN A 54 3.78 -2.38 2.51
C GLN A 54 5.22 -2.88 2.54
N LEU A 55 6.02 -2.60 1.49
CA LEU A 55 7.44 -2.93 1.49
C LEU A 55 8.19 -2.16 2.60
N HIS A 56 7.93 -0.86 2.75
CA HIS A 56 8.53 -0.06 3.82
C HIS A 56 8.17 -0.59 5.22
N TYR A 57 6.92 -1.01 5.44
CA TYR A 57 6.49 -1.63 6.69
C TYR A 57 7.29 -2.91 6.99
N ILE A 58 7.39 -3.83 6.02
CA ILE A 58 8.13 -5.08 6.19
C ILE A 58 9.61 -4.81 6.53
N VAL A 59 10.25 -3.88 5.80
CA VAL A 59 11.64 -3.47 6.07
C VAL A 59 11.78 -2.90 7.48
N LYS A 60 10.85 -2.05 7.92
CA LYS A 60 10.86 -1.50 9.28
C LYS A 60 10.72 -2.60 10.34
N CYS A 61 9.78 -3.52 10.19
CA CYS A 61 9.59 -4.64 11.12
C CYS A 61 10.79 -5.60 11.17
N LYS A 62 11.49 -5.83 10.05
CA LYS A 62 12.71 -6.66 10.04
C LYS A 62 13.87 -6.03 10.80
N ASN A 63 13.97 -4.70 10.74
CA ASN A 63 15.02 -3.95 11.46
C ASN A 63 14.62 -3.62 12.91
N ASP A 64 13.33 -3.69 13.22
CA ASP A 64 12.76 -3.37 14.52
C ASP A 64 11.52 -4.23 14.75
N SER A 65 11.72 -5.38 15.40
CA SER A 65 10.66 -6.36 15.65
C SER A 65 9.54 -5.84 16.55
N SER A 66 9.78 -4.75 17.29
CA SER A 66 8.74 -4.10 18.10
C SER A 66 7.68 -3.38 17.25
N HIS A 67 7.97 -3.12 15.97
CA HIS A 67 7.05 -2.42 15.07
C HIS A 67 5.86 -3.30 14.63
N GLY A 68 6.03 -4.63 14.58
CA GLY A 68 4.99 -5.59 14.23
C GLY A 68 5.51 -6.80 13.45
N GLU A 69 4.59 -7.64 12.95
CA GLU A 69 4.94 -8.80 12.14
C GLU A 69 5.48 -8.38 10.77
N ALA A 70 6.71 -8.80 10.42
CA ALA A 70 7.39 -8.46 9.18
C ALA A 70 6.85 -9.20 7.93
N ARG A 71 5.54 -9.17 7.74
CA ARG A 71 4.83 -9.79 6.61
C ARG A 71 3.70 -8.89 6.14
N GLU A 72 3.19 -9.16 4.94
CA GLU A 72 2.04 -8.43 4.37
C GLU A 72 0.81 -8.51 5.29
N ILE A 73 0.57 -9.67 5.93
CA ILE A 73 -0.51 -9.85 6.91
C ILE A 73 -0.37 -8.89 8.11
N GLY A 74 0.86 -8.70 8.59
CA GLY A 74 1.16 -7.79 9.70
C GLY A 74 0.79 -6.35 9.37
N TYR A 75 0.98 -5.93 8.11
CA TYR A 75 0.57 -4.60 7.65
C TYR A 75 -0.95 -4.42 7.75
N TYR A 76 -1.73 -5.41 7.28
CA TYR A 76 -3.19 -5.33 7.35
C TYR A 76 -3.70 -5.29 8.79
N VAL A 77 -3.19 -6.18 9.65
CA VAL A 77 -3.54 -6.22 11.06
C VAL A 77 -3.21 -4.88 11.72
N ARG A 78 -1.98 -4.39 11.56
CA ARG A 78 -1.51 -3.14 12.19
C ARG A 78 -2.38 -1.94 11.84
N ILE A 79 -2.70 -1.75 10.55
CA ILE A 79 -3.51 -0.62 10.10
C ILE A 79 -4.97 -0.80 10.53
N SER A 80 -5.53 -2.00 10.38
CA SER A 80 -6.92 -2.27 10.75
C SER A 80 -7.17 -2.11 12.25
N ASP A 81 -6.22 -2.53 13.10
CA ASP A 81 -6.37 -2.42 14.56
C ASP A 81 -6.28 -0.97 15.01
N ALA A 82 -5.32 -0.21 14.47
CA ALA A 82 -5.24 1.23 14.72
C ALA A 82 -6.54 1.96 14.29
N PHE A 83 -7.11 1.54 13.16
CA PHE A 83 -8.38 2.08 12.67
C PHE A 83 -9.57 1.70 13.58
N LYS A 84 -9.66 0.45 14.05
CA LYS A 84 -10.68 0.02 15.01
C LYS A 84 -10.60 0.82 16.32
N GLU A 85 -9.39 1.07 16.83
CA GLU A 85 -9.21 1.90 18.02
C GLU A 85 -9.66 3.35 17.76
N LEU A 86 -9.37 3.90 16.58
CA LEU A 86 -9.85 5.24 16.20
C LEU A 86 -11.39 5.32 16.19
N LEU A 87 -12.06 4.30 15.64
CA LEU A 87 -13.53 4.25 15.61
C LEU A 87 -14.16 4.23 17.00
N LYS A 88 -13.52 3.58 17.98
CA LYS A 88 -14.00 3.57 19.38
C LYS A 88 -13.93 4.95 20.04
N VAL A 89 -12.91 5.75 19.69
CA VAL A 89 -12.73 7.10 20.24
C VAL A 89 -13.74 8.09 19.66
N GLN A 90 -14.15 7.90 18.41
CA GLN A 90 -15.02 8.83 17.67
C GLN A 90 -16.52 8.79 18.03
N GLY A 91 -16.90 8.18 19.17
CA GLY A 91 -18.29 7.92 19.61
C GLY A 91 -19.37 8.73 18.87
N GLU A 92 -20.23 8.02 18.11
CA GLU A 92 -21.22 8.58 17.17
C GLU A 92 -21.78 9.94 17.64
N PRO A 93 -21.31 11.07 17.08
CA PRO A 93 -21.93 12.34 17.36
C PRO A 93 -23.37 12.22 16.85
N LYS A 94 -24.36 12.47 17.71
CA LYS A 94 -25.80 12.44 17.37
C LYS A 94 -26.16 13.35 16.18
N GLU A 95 -25.25 14.18 15.71
CA GLU A 95 -25.34 15.04 14.53
C GLU A 95 -24.15 14.93 13.56
N SER A 96 -23.45 13.78 13.52
CA SER A 96 -22.31 13.64 12.61
C SER A 96 -22.80 13.49 11.16
N SER A 97 -22.31 14.37 10.28
CA SER A 97 -22.46 14.21 8.82
C SER A 97 -21.49 13.19 8.23
N TYR A 98 -20.92 12.30 9.06
CA TYR A 98 -19.92 11.35 8.63
C TYR A 98 -20.57 10.30 7.71
N SER A 99 -20.15 10.28 6.45
CA SER A 99 -20.49 9.22 5.52
C SER A 99 -19.38 8.18 5.50
N ARG A 100 -19.78 6.91 5.55
CA ARG A 100 -18.89 5.75 5.40
C ARG A 100 -18.64 5.39 3.93
N GLU A 101 -19.24 6.12 2.99
CA GLU A 101 -19.12 5.87 1.56
C GLU A 101 -17.84 6.47 0.99
N ILE A 102 -17.03 5.64 0.34
CA ILE A 102 -15.78 6.04 -0.31
C ILE A 102 -15.79 5.55 -1.75
N ILE A 103 -15.50 6.43 -2.70
CA ILE A 103 -15.16 6.05 -4.07
C ILE A 103 -13.63 6.05 -4.18
N LEU A 104 -13.05 4.88 -4.46
CA LEU A 104 -11.60 4.70 -4.53
C LEU A 104 -11.17 4.44 -5.98
N ASP A 105 -10.48 5.40 -6.58
CA ASP A 105 -9.76 5.22 -7.85
C ASP A 105 -8.40 4.54 -7.60
N CYS A 106 -8.25 3.30 -8.05
CA CYS A 106 -7.04 2.51 -7.83
C CYS A 106 -5.99 2.65 -8.94
N ALA A 107 -6.20 3.53 -9.92
CA ALA A 107 -5.27 3.83 -11.01
C ALA A 107 -4.76 2.60 -11.80
N ASN A 108 -5.54 1.52 -11.83
CA ASN A 108 -5.24 0.20 -12.37
C ASN A 108 -3.95 -0.42 -11.79
N GLY A 109 -3.62 -0.05 -10.56
CA GLY A 109 -2.38 -0.46 -9.88
C GLY A 109 -2.58 -1.53 -8.82
N VAL A 110 -1.46 -2.01 -8.28
CA VAL A 110 -1.40 -2.99 -7.19
C VAL A 110 -2.25 -2.60 -5.97
N GLY A 111 -2.47 -1.30 -5.73
CA GLY A 111 -3.32 -0.80 -4.64
C GLY A 111 -4.76 -1.32 -4.66
N ALA A 112 -5.32 -1.66 -5.83
CA ALA A 112 -6.67 -2.24 -5.92
C ALA A 112 -6.77 -3.56 -5.15
N GLU A 113 -5.90 -4.52 -5.49
CA GLU A 113 -5.82 -5.83 -4.85
C GLU A 113 -5.54 -5.69 -3.35
N LYS A 114 -4.60 -4.81 -2.98
CA LYS A 114 -4.17 -4.64 -1.59
C LYS A 114 -5.24 -3.98 -0.73
N MET A 115 -6.02 -3.04 -1.29
CA MET A 115 -7.16 -2.48 -0.56
C MET A 115 -8.31 -3.48 -0.43
N ARG A 116 -8.58 -4.32 -1.45
CA ARG A 116 -9.54 -5.43 -1.30
C ARG A 116 -9.15 -6.40 -0.20
N MET A 117 -7.86 -6.69 -0.07
CA MET A 117 -7.35 -7.49 1.05
C MET A 117 -7.53 -6.76 2.38
N MET A 118 -7.18 -5.47 2.46
CA MET A 118 -7.39 -4.65 3.66
C MET A 118 -8.84 -4.66 4.14
N CYS A 119 -9.82 -4.58 3.24
CA CYS A 119 -11.24 -4.65 3.58
C CYS A 119 -11.62 -5.89 4.41
N ARG A 120 -10.90 -7.01 4.27
CA ARG A 120 -11.15 -8.24 5.04
C ARG A 120 -10.71 -8.14 6.51
N PHE A 121 -9.92 -7.13 6.87
CA PHE A 121 -9.44 -6.87 8.23
C PHE A 121 -10.20 -5.76 8.93
N LEU A 122 -10.97 -4.98 8.17
CA LEU A 122 -11.84 -3.91 8.67
C LEU A 122 -13.17 -4.51 9.14
N PRO A 123 -13.85 -3.89 10.11
CA PRO A 123 -15.24 -4.24 10.44
C PRO A 123 -16.15 -4.07 9.21
N GLU A 124 -17.14 -4.95 9.04
CA GLU A 124 -18.01 -5.00 7.86
C GLU A 124 -18.76 -3.69 7.59
N ASP A 125 -19.11 -2.96 8.65
CA ASP A 125 -19.86 -1.70 8.64
C ASP A 125 -18.97 -0.47 8.72
N ALA A 126 -17.64 -0.63 8.70
CA ALA A 126 -16.74 0.50 8.92
C ALA A 126 -16.63 1.43 7.70
N LEU A 127 -16.58 0.86 6.49
CA LEU A 127 -16.44 1.59 5.22
C LEU A 127 -17.18 0.88 4.08
N ASN A 128 -17.97 1.63 3.31
CA ASN A 128 -18.57 1.17 2.05
C ASN A 128 -17.75 1.70 0.86
N ILE A 129 -16.90 0.85 0.28
CA ILE A 129 -15.93 1.26 -0.74
C ILE A 129 -16.38 0.84 -2.13
N GLN A 130 -16.59 1.83 -3.00
CA GLN A 130 -16.78 1.65 -4.44
C GLN A 130 -15.44 1.76 -5.16
N PHE A 131 -14.92 0.64 -5.62
CA PHE A 131 -13.67 0.59 -6.36
C PHE A 131 -13.86 1.04 -7.81
N ARG A 132 -12.89 1.78 -8.35
CA ARG A 132 -12.82 2.25 -9.73
C ARG A 132 -11.40 2.04 -10.25
N ASN A 133 -11.27 1.82 -11.56
CA ASN A 133 -9.97 1.64 -12.23
C ASN A 133 -9.10 0.61 -11.50
N GLU A 134 -9.60 -0.61 -11.37
CA GLU A 134 -8.89 -1.69 -10.70
C GLU A 134 -8.03 -2.51 -11.65
N TYR A 135 -8.46 -2.58 -12.91
CA TYR A 135 -7.86 -3.37 -13.97
C TYR A 135 -7.71 -2.52 -15.22
N GLY A 136 -6.56 -2.60 -15.87
CA GLY A 136 -6.30 -1.88 -17.10
C GLY A 136 -4.87 -1.35 -17.17
N VAL A 137 -4.65 -0.40 -18.06
CA VAL A 137 -3.34 0.23 -18.22
C VAL A 137 -3.06 1.11 -17.00
N LEU A 138 -1.94 0.84 -16.33
CA LEU A 138 -1.51 1.56 -15.13
C LEU A 138 -1.52 3.07 -15.39
N ASN A 139 -2.16 3.83 -14.51
CA ASN A 139 -2.30 5.28 -14.58
C ASN A 139 -3.02 5.84 -15.85
N TYR A 140 -3.68 5.01 -16.64
CA TYR A 140 -4.36 5.45 -17.86
C TYR A 140 -5.70 6.15 -17.55
N LYS A 141 -5.89 7.35 -18.15
CA LYS A 141 -7.11 8.16 -18.04
C LYS A 141 -7.70 8.21 -16.63
N LYS A 142 -6.85 8.54 -15.64
CA LYS A 142 -7.32 8.88 -14.28
C LYS A 142 -8.45 9.89 -14.40
N ALA A 143 -9.51 9.69 -13.63
CA ALA A 143 -10.72 10.49 -13.73
C ALA A 143 -10.51 11.88 -13.12
N TYR A 144 -9.76 12.73 -13.82
CA TYR A 144 -9.76 14.16 -13.61
C TYR A 144 -11.03 14.72 -14.27
N GLY A 145 -12.10 14.85 -13.48
CA GLY A 145 -13.15 15.84 -13.77
C GLY A 145 -14.41 15.40 -14.54
N LYS A 146 -14.77 14.11 -14.58
CA LYS A 146 -16.11 13.70 -15.06
C LYS A 146 -16.72 12.61 -14.19
N TRP A 147 -17.11 12.98 -12.98
CA TRP A 147 -17.99 12.16 -12.15
C TRP A 147 -19.38 12.79 -12.19
N GLY A 148 -20.19 12.39 -13.18
CA GLY A 148 -21.57 12.86 -13.26
C GLY A 148 -22.36 12.46 -12.00
N GLY A 149 -22.87 13.46 -11.28
CA GLY A 149 -24.02 13.33 -10.37
C GLY A 149 -23.75 13.26 -8.86
N VAL A 150 -22.54 12.93 -8.39
CA VAL A 150 -22.29 12.74 -6.93
C VAL A 150 -21.18 13.65 -6.39
N THR A 151 -20.27 14.14 -7.24
CA THR A 151 -19.14 14.96 -6.78
C THR A 151 -19.49 16.42 -6.51
N ASP A 152 -20.61 16.93 -7.01
CA ASP A 152 -20.95 18.34 -6.80
C ASP A 152 -21.36 18.64 -5.34
N VAL A 153 -21.96 17.68 -4.65
CA VAL A 153 -22.44 17.90 -3.27
C VAL A 153 -21.32 17.77 -2.22
N VAL A 154 -20.37 16.85 -2.41
CA VAL A 154 -19.31 16.58 -1.42
C VAL A 154 -18.18 17.62 -1.50
N THR A 155 -17.80 18.03 -2.71
CA THR A 155 -16.71 19.00 -2.90
C THR A 155 -17.10 20.42 -2.44
N GLU A 156 -18.40 20.75 -2.51
CA GLU A 156 -18.91 22.06 -2.11
C GLU A 156 -19.09 22.18 -0.58
N ARG A 157 -19.35 21.07 0.13
CA ARG A 157 -19.46 21.04 1.60
C ARG A 157 -18.12 21.23 2.31
N ILE A 158 -17.03 20.67 1.78
CA ILE A 158 -15.69 20.81 2.38
C ILE A 158 -15.16 22.24 2.27
N ARG A 159 -15.49 22.97 1.19
CA ARG A 159 -15.11 24.39 1.06
C ARG A 159 -15.82 25.32 2.06
N LYS A 160 -17.01 24.97 2.53
CA LYS A 160 -17.74 25.78 3.52
C LYS A 160 -17.25 25.62 4.97
N CYS A 161 -16.49 24.57 5.29
CA CYS A 161 -15.96 24.35 6.65
C CYS A 161 -14.54 24.91 6.87
N GLN A 162 -13.89 25.49 5.86
CA GLN A 162 -12.51 26.03 5.99
C GLN A 162 -12.42 27.56 6.01
N ILE A 163 -13.54 28.25 6.11
CA ILE A 163 -13.55 29.68 6.40
C ILE A 163 -14.59 29.88 7.47
N HIS A 164 -14.17 29.89 8.74
CA HIS A 164 -14.61 30.74 9.86
C HIS A 164 -13.72 30.40 11.06
#